data_AF-A0A9D2S4L8-F1
#
_entry.id   AF-A0A9D2S4L8-F1
#
_cell.length_a   1.000
_cell.length_b   1.000
_cell.length_c   1.000
_cell.angle_alpha   90.00
_cell.angle_beta   90.00
_cell.angle_gamma   90.00
#
_symmetry.space_group_name_H-M   'P 1'
#
loop_
_entity.id
_entity.type
_entity.pdbx_description
1 polymer ?
#
loop_
_entity_poly.entity_id
_entity_poly.type
_entity_poly.pdbx_seq_one_letter_code
_entity_poly.pdbx_strand_id
1 'polypeptide(L)'
;MRESLVLWRGRRRRRRRLAAGLAGVLLAGLLALRWLGPLRAAAGALGAKADRALADALRPGYTARLDALQDELFALRRTLASQAGLAAENTALRSLLGSEPRPAGRWQPAAVAARALDGRLTLAAPQDLPVGAAVLDAEGRWFGAVAGPGPAGHTIVADPAGQGAGAVPALAGGQNGVLVWHGGRLWLAGLPRHNNLAAGTLVTTADGLWAGTLAEAPMPDETGLNERAPLTDTAAPGTFCFVPAG
;
A
#
# COMPACT_ATOMS: atom_id res chain seq x y z
N MET A 1 56.40 58.51 4.93
CA MET A 1 55.56 57.30 5.14
C MET A 1 54.31 57.51 6.04
N ARG A 2 54.01 58.74 6.51
CA ARG A 2 52.84 59.02 7.39
C ARG A 2 51.62 59.61 6.66
N GLU A 3 51.78 60.17 5.46
CA GLU A 3 50.68 60.78 4.70
C GLU A 3 49.81 59.77 3.93
N SER A 4 50.34 58.58 3.60
CA SER A 4 49.60 57.51 2.91
C SER A 4 48.54 56.82 3.78
N LEU A 5 48.62 56.95 5.11
CA LEU A 5 47.67 56.35 6.06
C LEU A 5 46.39 57.17 6.28
N VAL A 6 46.42 58.47 5.96
CA VAL A 6 45.27 59.39 6.16
C VAL A 6 44.24 59.23 5.04
N LEU A 7 44.69 59.06 3.79
CA LEU A 7 43.82 58.80 2.63
C LEU A 7 43.10 57.44 2.70
N TRP A 8 43.69 56.45 3.38
CA TRP A 8 43.11 55.12 3.54
C TRP A 8 41.94 55.08 4.55
N ARG A 9 42.00 55.91 5.61
CA ARG A 9 40.96 55.98 6.67
C ARG A 9 39.67 56.66 6.19
N GLY A 10 39.75 57.63 5.28
CA GLY A 10 38.58 58.31 4.69
C GLY A 10 37.72 57.41 3.79
N ARG A 11 38.36 56.58 2.96
CA ARG A 11 37.66 55.62 2.07
C ARG A 11 36.94 54.50 2.83
N ARG A 12 37.49 54.05 3.98
CA ARG A 12 36.90 53.00 4.83
C ARG A 12 35.58 53.42 5.49
N ARG A 13 35.45 54.69 5.91
CA ARG A 13 34.22 55.23 6.52
C ARG A 13 33.09 55.42 5.50
N ARG A 14 33.39 55.90 4.28
CA ARG A 14 32.39 56.00 3.20
C ARG A 14 31.86 54.63 2.75
N ARG A 15 32.74 53.62 2.59
CA ARG A 15 32.32 52.25 2.25
C ARG A 15 31.43 51.61 3.31
N ARG A 16 31.70 51.83 4.61
CA ARG A 16 30.84 51.34 5.71
C ARG A 16 29.45 51.99 5.73
N ARG A 17 29.34 53.29 5.40
CA ARG A 17 28.04 53.98 5.30
C ARG A 17 27.21 53.50 4.11
N LEU A 18 27.83 53.25 2.96
CA LEU A 18 27.15 52.68 1.78
C LEU A 18 26.71 51.23 2.01
N ALA A 19 27.54 50.41 2.67
CA ALA A 19 27.18 49.04 3.04
C ALA A 19 26.04 49.00 4.08
N ALA A 20 26.04 49.91 5.05
CA ALA A 20 24.94 50.04 6.01
C ALA A 20 23.63 50.51 5.34
N GLY A 21 23.72 51.42 4.36
CA GLY A 21 22.56 51.83 3.55
C GLY A 21 21.98 50.67 2.73
N LEU A 22 22.82 49.91 2.03
CA LEU A 22 22.39 48.71 1.29
C LEU A 22 21.79 47.63 2.21
N ALA A 23 22.38 47.40 3.38
CA ALA A 23 21.84 46.47 4.38
C ALA A 23 20.47 46.93 4.90
N GLY A 24 20.29 48.23 5.15
CA GLY A 24 19.00 48.80 5.54
C GLY A 24 17.92 48.64 4.47
N VAL A 25 18.26 48.86 3.19
CA VAL A 25 17.33 48.66 2.06
C VAL A 25 16.96 47.19 1.89
N LEU A 26 17.92 46.27 2.00
CA LEU A 26 17.67 44.83 1.97
C LEU A 26 16.76 44.37 3.13
N LEU A 27 17.00 44.88 4.34
CA LEU A 27 16.18 44.57 5.51
C LEU A 27 14.75 45.11 5.36
N ALA A 28 14.60 46.34 4.86
CA ALA A 28 13.30 46.94 4.56
C ALA A 28 12.55 46.16 3.46
N GLY A 29 13.26 45.72 2.41
CA GLY A 29 12.71 44.87 1.36
C GLY A 29 12.24 43.50 1.86
N LEU A 30 13.02 42.86 2.74
CA LEU A 30 12.64 41.59 3.40
C LEU A 30 11.41 41.76 4.30
N LEU A 31 11.32 42.85 5.05
CA LEU A 31 10.15 43.18 5.85
C LEU A 31 8.93 43.42 4.95
N ALA A 32 9.06 44.19 3.86
CA ALA A 32 7.97 44.41 2.91
C ALA A 32 7.47 43.09 2.29
N LEU A 33 8.37 42.18 1.90
CA LEU A 33 8.01 40.84 1.41
C LEU A 33 7.26 40.01 2.48
N ARG A 34 7.64 40.14 3.76
CA ARG A 34 6.94 39.50 4.89
C ARG A 34 5.50 40.01 5.03
N TRP A 35 5.29 41.32 4.92
CA TRP A 35 3.96 41.95 5.02
C TRP A 35 3.05 41.62 3.82
N LEU A 36 3.63 41.27 2.67
CA LEU A 36 2.91 40.77 1.49
C LEU A 36 2.52 39.29 1.59
N GLY A 37 3.13 38.52 2.50
CA GLY A 37 2.81 37.11 2.76
C GLY A 37 1.32 36.81 3.00
N PRO A 38 0.62 37.51 3.93
CA PRO A 38 -0.81 37.29 4.16
C PRO A 38 -1.68 37.65 2.95
N LEU A 39 -1.33 38.69 2.19
CA LEU A 39 -2.05 39.06 0.95
C LEU A 39 -1.86 38.02 -0.15
N ARG A 40 -0.65 37.46 -0.29
CA ARG A 40 -0.39 36.34 -1.23
C ARG A 40 -1.14 35.08 -0.81
N ALA A 41 -1.22 34.78 0.49
CA ALA A 41 -1.98 33.65 1.00
C ALA A 41 -3.49 33.84 0.77
N ALA A 42 -4.02 35.05 1.01
CA ALA A 42 -5.42 35.38 0.74
C ALA A 42 -5.76 35.30 -0.76
N ALA A 43 -4.88 35.82 -1.63
CA ALA A 43 -5.03 35.71 -3.08
C ALA A 43 -4.98 34.25 -3.55
N GLY A 44 -4.07 33.44 -2.98
CA GLY A 44 -4.02 32.00 -3.23
C GLY A 44 -5.27 31.27 -2.76
N ALA A 45 -5.83 31.65 -1.60
CA ALA A 45 -7.08 31.09 -1.09
C ALA A 45 -8.28 31.47 -1.96
N LEU A 46 -8.32 32.70 -2.48
CA LEU A 46 -9.34 33.14 -3.45
C LEU A 46 -9.21 32.42 -4.80
N GLY A 47 -7.99 32.27 -5.30
CA GLY A 47 -7.70 31.48 -6.51
C GLY A 47 -8.14 30.03 -6.36
N ALA A 48 -7.83 29.39 -5.24
CA ALA A 48 -8.26 28.03 -4.95
C ALA A 48 -9.79 27.89 -4.84
N LYS A 49 -10.49 28.92 -4.33
CA LYS A 49 -11.97 28.95 -4.32
C LYS A 49 -12.55 29.10 -5.73
N ALA A 50 -11.94 29.95 -6.56
CA ALA A 50 -12.35 30.15 -7.94
C ALA A 50 -12.14 28.87 -8.77
N ASP A 51 -10.98 28.21 -8.63
CA ASP A 51 -10.71 26.92 -9.29
C ASP A 51 -11.70 25.83 -8.86
N ARG A 52 -12.04 25.75 -7.57
CA ARG A 52 -13.05 24.80 -7.07
C ARG A 52 -14.43 25.08 -7.67
N ALA A 53 -14.86 26.35 -7.68
CA ALA A 53 -16.14 26.74 -8.26
C ALA A 53 -16.19 26.45 -9.77
N LEU A 54 -15.10 26.70 -10.50
CA LEU A 54 -14.96 26.36 -11.91
C LEU A 54 -14.99 24.84 -12.13
N ALA A 55 -14.29 24.07 -11.30
CA ALA A 55 -14.26 22.62 -11.41
C ALA A 55 -15.64 21.99 -11.15
N ASP A 56 -16.38 22.46 -10.16
CA ASP A 56 -17.75 22.00 -9.90
C ASP A 56 -18.74 22.46 -10.98
N ALA A 57 -18.54 23.66 -11.54
CA ALA A 57 -19.35 24.13 -12.67
C ALA A 57 -19.13 23.28 -13.92
N LEU A 58 -17.91 22.81 -14.16
CA LEU A 58 -17.56 21.94 -15.30
C LEU A 58 -18.01 20.50 -15.10
N ARG A 59 -17.92 19.99 -13.86
CA ARG A 59 -18.37 18.65 -13.50
C ARG A 59 -18.96 18.66 -12.08
N PRO A 60 -20.29 18.52 -11.94
CA PRO A 60 -20.94 18.49 -10.64
C PRO A 60 -20.31 17.45 -9.71
N GLY A 61 -19.95 17.87 -8.49
CA GLY A 61 -19.42 16.98 -7.44
C GLY A 61 -17.95 16.60 -7.57
N TYR A 62 -17.19 17.23 -8.49
CA TYR A 62 -15.76 16.98 -8.62
C TYR A 62 -14.98 17.38 -7.37
N THR A 63 -15.26 18.54 -6.77
CA THR A 63 -14.57 18.98 -5.56
C THR A 63 -14.91 18.10 -4.37
N ALA A 64 -16.17 17.70 -4.22
CA ALA A 64 -16.60 16.77 -3.19
C ALA A 64 -15.89 15.41 -3.31
N ARG A 65 -15.71 14.91 -4.54
CA ARG A 65 -14.95 13.67 -4.76
C ARG A 65 -13.46 13.84 -4.45
N LEU A 66 -12.88 14.99 -4.79
CA LEU A 66 -11.48 15.29 -4.50
C LEU A 66 -11.24 15.39 -2.99
N ASP A 67 -12.12 16.08 -2.26
CA ASP A 67 -12.04 16.22 -0.81
C ASP A 67 -12.18 14.84 -0.13
N ALA A 68 -13.13 14.00 -0.58
CA ALA A 68 -13.27 12.63 -0.06
C ALA A 68 -12.01 11.77 -0.27
N LEU A 69 -11.38 11.84 -1.45
CA LEU A 69 -10.13 11.13 -1.73
C LEU A 69 -8.96 11.68 -0.89
N GLN A 70 -8.93 12.99 -0.62
CA GLN A 70 -7.92 13.59 0.25
C GLN A 70 -8.07 13.13 1.71
N ASP A 71 -9.31 13.08 2.20
CA ASP A 71 -9.62 12.57 3.54
C ASP A 71 -9.23 11.09 3.67
N GLU A 72 -9.53 10.27 2.66
CA GLU A 72 -9.15 8.86 2.61
C GLU A 72 -7.62 8.68 2.60
N LEU A 73 -6.90 9.43 1.75
CA LEU A 73 -5.43 9.40 1.71
C LEU A 73 -4.83 9.79 3.05
N PHE A 74 -5.42 10.76 3.74
CA PHE A 74 -4.95 11.20 5.03
C PHE A 74 -5.21 10.16 6.12
N ALA A 75 -6.39 9.53 6.11
CA ALA A 75 -6.71 8.42 7.01
C ALA A 75 -5.74 7.25 6.80
N LEU A 76 -5.50 6.84 5.55
CA LEU A 76 -4.55 5.79 5.21
C LEU A 76 -3.13 6.10 5.67
N ARG A 77 -2.66 7.34 5.44
CA ARG A 77 -1.33 7.78 5.91
C ARG A 77 -1.19 7.73 7.42
N ARG A 78 -2.24 8.10 8.17
CA ARG A 78 -2.25 7.96 9.63
C ARG A 78 -2.15 6.50 10.05
N THR A 79 -2.91 5.61 9.41
CA THR A 79 -2.85 4.18 9.68
C THR A 79 -1.45 3.62 9.43
N LEU A 80 -0.84 3.93 8.28
CA LEU A 80 0.53 3.52 7.96
C LEU A 80 1.55 4.05 8.98
N ALA A 81 1.42 5.31 9.39
CA ALA A 81 2.29 5.90 10.41
C ALA A 81 2.14 5.18 11.77
N SER A 82 0.91 4.80 12.15
CA SER A 82 0.67 4.05 13.38
C SER A 82 1.26 2.63 13.35
N GLN A 83 1.26 1.99 12.17
CA GLN A 83 1.81 0.65 11.98
C GLN A 83 3.34 0.64 11.86
N ALA A 84 3.96 1.75 11.46
CA ALA A 84 5.42 1.82 11.29
C ALA A 84 6.20 1.49 12.58
N GLY A 85 5.68 1.91 13.75
CA GLY A 85 6.28 1.58 15.04
C GLY A 85 6.24 0.08 15.33
N LEU A 86 5.08 -0.56 15.13
CA LEU A 86 4.89 -2.00 15.32
C LEU A 86 5.76 -2.82 14.36
N ALA A 87 5.93 -2.36 13.12
CA ALA A 87 6.82 -3.00 12.15
C ALA A 87 8.28 -2.94 12.59
N ALA A 88 8.76 -1.76 13.02
CA ALA A 88 10.12 -1.58 13.51
C ALA A 88 10.40 -2.42 14.77
N GLU A 89 9.44 -2.47 15.69
CA GLU A 89 9.53 -3.32 16.89
C GLU A 89 9.57 -4.81 16.51
N ASN A 90 8.71 -5.27 15.59
CA ASN A 90 8.74 -6.67 15.14
C ASN A 90 10.09 -7.03 14.50
N THR A 91 10.67 -6.13 13.70
CA THR A 91 12.01 -6.30 13.15
C THR A 91 13.07 -6.41 14.26
N ALA A 92 13.01 -5.56 15.28
CA ALA A 92 13.93 -5.60 16.41
C ALA A 92 13.79 -6.91 17.22
N LEU A 93 12.56 -7.36 17.47
CA LEU A 93 12.29 -8.62 18.16
C LEU A 93 12.81 -9.82 17.38
N ARG A 94 12.60 -9.87 16.06
CA ARG A 94 13.15 -10.93 15.20
C ARG A 94 14.67 -10.94 15.23
N SER A 95 15.30 -9.77 15.17
CA SER A 95 16.76 -9.65 15.28
C SER A 95 17.26 -10.17 16.63
N LEU A 96 16.55 -9.87 17.72
CA LEU A 96 16.90 -10.34 19.07
C LEU A 96 16.74 -11.85 19.20
N LEU A 97 15.69 -12.42 18.60
CA LEU A 97 15.39 -13.85 18.64
C LEU A 97 16.16 -14.66 17.58
N GLY A 98 17.00 -14.01 16.76
CA GLY A 98 17.69 -14.68 15.64
C GLY A 98 16.75 -15.26 14.59
N SER A 99 15.52 -14.75 14.51
CA SER A 99 14.53 -15.18 13.53
C SER A 99 14.78 -14.52 12.19
N GLU A 100 14.53 -15.24 11.10
CA GLU A 100 14.69 -14.68 9.77
C GLU A 100 13.78 -13.44 9.57
N PRO A 101 14.26 -12.43 8.81
CA PRO A 101 13.43 -11.33 8.39
C PRO A 101 12.19 -11.85 7.65
N ARG A 102 11.02 -11.26 7.90
CA ARG A 102 9.86 -11.54 7.06
C ARG A 102 10.21 -11.12 5.63
N PRO A 103 9.96 -11.95 4.60
CA PRO A 103 10.16 -11.53 3.23
C PRO A 103 9.30 -10.29 2.97
N ALA A 104 9.96 -9.14 2.80
CA ALA A 104 9.34 -7.94 2.31
C ALA A 104 9.17 -8.13 0.81
N GLY A 105 8.08 -8.78 0.41
CA GLY A 105 7.81 -9.07 -0.99
C GLY A 105 7.79 -7.77 -1.78
N ARG A 106 8.82 -7.56 -2.60
CA ARG A 106 8.68 -6.66 -3.75
C ARG A 106 7.74 -7.37 -4.71
N TRP A 107 6.68 -6.71 -5.13
CA TRP A 107 5.70 -7.30 -6.05
C TRP A 107 5.84 -6.62 -7.40
N GLN A 108 5.81 -7.40 -8.46
CA GLN A 108 5.82 -6.92 -9.83
C GLN A 108 4.53 -7.32 -10.55
N PRO A 109 3.98 -6.45 -11.41
CA PRO A 109 2.81 -6.80 -12.20
C PRO A 109 3.18 -7.85 -13.26
N ALA A 110 2.31 -8.83 -13.43
CA ALA A 110 2.37 -9.86 -14.47
C ALA A 110 1.04 -9.85 -15.24
N ALA A 111 1.10 -9.71 -16.56
CA ALA A 111 -0.11 -9.65 -17.39
C ALA A 111 -0.76 -11.03 -17.47
N VAL A 112 -2.09 -11.11 -17.37
CA VAL A 112 -2.83 -12.35 -17.59
C VAL A 112 -2.89 -12.61 -19.10
N ALA A 113 -2.13 -13.58 -19.57
CA ALA A 113 -2.05 -13.97 -20.98
C ALA A 113 -3.19 -14.90 -21.41
N ALA A 114 -3.63 -15.79 -20.51
CA ALA A 114 -4.74 -16.70 -20.78
C ALA A 114 -5.48 -17.10 -19.48
N ARG A 115 -6.74 -17.51 -19.64
CA ARG A 115 -7.58 -18.05 -18.56
C ARG A 115 -8.14 -19.40 -18.99
N ALA A 116 -7.89 -20.41 -18.19
CA ALA A 116 -8.46 -21.73 -18.41
C ALA A 116 -9.85 -21.82 -17.75
N LEU A 117 -10.67 -22.76 -18.24
CA LEU A 117 -12.03 -22.98 -17.73
C LEU A 117 -12.05 -23.54 -16.30
N ASP A 118 -10.96 -24.17 -15.88
CA ASP A 118 -10.73 -24.64 -14.50
C ASP A 118 -10.29 -23.49 -13.56
N GLY A 119 -10.24 -22.24 -14.05
CA GLY A 119 -9.87 -21.07 -13.27
C GLY A 119 -8.37 -20.80 -13.20
N ARG A 120 -7.51 -21.65 -13.77
CA ARG A 120 -6.06 -21.38 -13.85
C ARG A 120 -5.75 -20.17 -14.70
N LEU A 121 -4.67 -19.48 -14.35
CA LEU A 121 -4.17 -18.33 -15.09
C LEU A 121 -2.80 -18.63 -15.70
N THR A 122 -2.62 -18.22 -16.95
CA THR A 122 -1.28 -18.09 -17.53
C THR A 122 -0.85 -16.63 -17.43
N LEU A 123 0.27 -16.37 -16.77
CA LEU A 123 0.80 -15.03 -16.54
C LEU A 123 2.07 -14.82 -17.34
N ALA A 124 2.20 -13.67 -18.00
CA ALA A 124 3.44 -13.22 -18.60
C ALA A 124 4.36 -12.69 -17.50
N ALA A 125 5.38 -13.46 -17.15
CA ALA A 125 6.30 -13.16 -16.07
C ALA A 125 7.74 -13.15 -16.61
N PRO A 126 8.54 -12.10 -16.35
CA PRO A 126 9.87 -11.95 -16.92
C PRO A 126 10.92 -12.93 -16.36
N GLN A 127 10.57 -13.78 -15.39
CA GLN A 127 11.50 -14.61 -14.64
C GLN A 127 10.87 -15.96 -14.24
N ASP A 128 11.71 -17.00 -14.06
CA ASP A 128 11.30 -18.33 -13.60
C ASP A 128 10.99 -18.29 -12.09
N LEU A 129 9.73 -18.00 -11.75
CA LEU A 129 9.26 -18.07 -10.36
C LEU A 129 9.27 -19.53 -9.87
N PRO A 130 9.65 -19.79 -8.61
CA PRO A 130 9.54 -21.12 -8.05
C PRO A 130 8.07 -21.54 -7.93
N VAL A 131 7.82 -22.83 -8.09
CA VAL A 131 6.52 -23.44 -7.76
C VAL A 131 6.19 -23.15 -6.30
N GLY A 132 4.95 -22.77 -6.04
CA GLY A 132 4.48 -22.33 -4.72
C GLY A 132 4.59 -20.82 -4.48
N ALA A 133 5.25 -20.06 -5.36
CA ALA A 133 5.29 -18.60 -5.22
C ALA A 133 3.87 -18.01 -5.27
N ALA A 134 3.59 -17.06 -4.39
CA ALA A 134 2.26 -16.48 -4.28
C ALA A 134 1.89 -15.60 -5.48
N VAL A 135 0.61 -15.59 -5.82
CA VAL A 135 0.02 -14.71 -6.83
C VAL A 135 -1.09 -13.90 -6.18
N LEU A 136 -1.02 -12.58 -6.32
CA LEU A 136 -2.02 -11.65 -5.80
C LEU A 136 -2.82 -10.99 -6.93
N ASP A 137 -4.02 -10.54 -6.64
CA ASP A 137 -4.76 -9.62 -7.50
C ASP A 137 -4.29 -8.16 -7.30
N ALA A 138 -4.96 -7.23 -7.98
CA ALA A 138 -4.60 -5.81 -7.92
C ALA A 138 -4.87 -5.17 -6.55
N GLU A 139 -5.78 -5.74 -5.77
CA GLU A 139 -6.11 -5.31 -4.42
C GLU A 139 -5.18 -5.93 -3.36
N GLY A 140 -4.26 -6.82 -3.77
CA GLY A 140 -3.33 -7.50 -2.89
C GLY A 140 -3.91 -8.73 -2.20
N ARG A 141 -5.08 -9.22 -2.65
CA ARG A 141 -5.68 -10.47 -2.19
C ARG A 141 -5.00 -11.65 -2.88
N TRP A 142 -4.76 -12.69 -2.10
CA TRP A 142 -4.12 -13.91 -2.56
C TRP A 142 -5.07 -14.72 -3.43
N PHE A 143 -4.69 -14.86 -4.71
CA PHE A 143 -5.40 -15.68 -5.67
C PHE A 143 -5.02 -17.15 -5.58
N GLY A 144 -3.74 -17.43 -5.33
CA GLY A 144 -3.21 -18.76 -5.43
C GLY A 144 -1.69 -18.79 -5.53
N ALA A 145 -1.16 -19.87 -6.10
CA ALA A 145 0.28 -20.09 -6.19
C ALA A 145 0.70 -20.49 -7.60
N VAL A 146 1.95 -20.20 -7.95
CA VAL A 146 2.58 -20.65 -9.18
C VAL A 146 2.65 -22.18 -9.16
N ALA A 147 2.04 -22.81 -10.14
CA ALA A 147 2.05 -24.26 -10.33
C ALA A 147 3.28 -24.72 -11.13
N GLY A 148 3.84 -23.85 -11.98
CA GLY A 148 5.00 -24.17 -12.79
C GLY A 148 5.15 -23.25 -14.02
N PRO A 149 6.08 -23.58 -14.92
CA PRO A 149 6.26 -22.84 -16.17
C PRO A 149 5.04 -23.01 -17.08
N GLY A 150 4.74 -21.96 -17.84
CA GLY A 150 3.67 -21.95 -18.82
C GLY A 150 4.08 -22.54 -20.18
N PRO A 151 3.09 -22.71 -21.08
CA PRO A 151 3.30 -23.33 -22.38
C PRO A 151 4.14 -22.48 -23.35
N ALA A 152 4.27 -21.17 -23.08
CA ALA A 152 5.09 -20.24 -23.86
C ALA A 152 6.29 -19.77 -23.03
N GLY A 153 7.39 -19.44 -23.71
CA GLY A 153 8.57 -18.85 -23.05
C GLY A 153 8.22 -17.58 -22.28
N HIS A 154 8.74 -17.45 -21.05
CA HIS A 154 8.45 -16.34 -20.11
C HIS A 154 6.99 -16.24 -19.67
N THR A 155 6.30 -17.38 -19.61
CA THR A 155 5.01 -17.48 -18.94
C THR A 155 5.06 -18.47 -17.79
N ILE A 156 4.18 -18.28 -16.81
CA ILE A 156 3.98 -19.18 -15.67
C ILE A 156 2.50 -19.51 -15.57
N VAL A 157 2.19 -20.68 -15.01
CA VAL A 157 0.82 -21.08 -14.67
C VAL A 157 0.61 -20.87 -13.18
N ALA A 158 -0.50 -20.25 -12.82
CA ALA A 158 -0.95 -20.07 -11.45
C ALA A 158 -2.23 -20.85 -11.20
N ASP A 159 -2.22 -21.65 -10.14
CA ASP A 159 -3.38 -22.41 -9.67
C ASP A 159 -4.19 -21.57 -8.69
N PRO A 160 -5.54 -21.54 -8.83
CA PRO A 160 -6.39 -20.85 -7.88
C PRO A 160 -6.39 -21.55 -6.52
N ALA A 161 -6.62 -20.75 -5.48
CA ALA A 161 -6.77 -21.18 -4.11
C ALA A 161 -7.72 -22.38 -3.96
N GLY A 162 -7.25 -23.44 -3.29
CA GLY A 162 -8.08 -24.58 -2.89
C GLY A 162 -8.54 -25.52 -4.02
N GLN A 163 -8.01 -25.40 -5.25
CA GLN A 163 -8.30 -26.33 -6.36
C GLN A 163 -7.07 -27.14 -6.80
N GLY A 164 -6.06 -26.48 -7.41
CA GLY A 164 -4.97 -27.16 -8.12
C GLY A 164 -3.73 -27.44 -7.27
N ALA A 165 -3.27 -26.45 -6.49
CA ALA A 165 -2.16 -26.59 -5.55
C ALA A 165 -2.50 -27.43 -4.30
N GLY A 166 -3.74 -27.94 -4.22
CA GLY A 166 -4.26 -28.66 -3.07
C GLY A 166 -4.75 -27.74 -1.95
N ALA A 167 -5.03 -28.38 -0.82
CA ALA A 167 -5.39 -27.75 0.45
C ALA A 167 -4.30 -26.78 0.92
N VAL A 168 -4.64 -25.51 1.13
CA VAL A 168 -3.68 -24.49 1.59
C VAL A 168 -3.93 -24.13 3.05
N PRO A 169 -2.92 -24.19 3.94
CA PRO A 169 -3.09 -23.83 5.33
C PRO A 169 -3.38 -22.33 5.47
N ALA A 170 -4.35 -22.01 6.31
CA ALA A 170 -4.76 -20.65 6.59
C ALA A 170 -5.08 -20.42 8.07
N LEU A 171 -5.05 -19.15 8.45
CA LEU A 171 -5.23 -18.65 9.79
C LEU A 171 -6.42 -17.69 9.83
N ALA A 172 -7.31 -17.87 10.81
CA ALA A 172 -8.41 -16.96 11.08
C ALA A 172 -8.56 -16.75 12.59
N GLY A 173 -8.41 -15.52 13.08
CA GLY A 173 -8.53 -15.21 14.51
C GLY A 173 -7.62 -16.05 15.42
N GLY A 174 -6.46 -16.48 14.92
CA GLY A 174 -5.52 -17.36 15.63
C GLY A 174 -5.81 -18.86 15.53
N GLN A 175 -6.86 -19.26 14.79
CA GLN A 175 -7.23 -20.64 14.55
C GLN A 175 -6.67 -21.13 13.21
N ASN A 176 -6.25 -22.39 13.17
CA ASN A 176 -5.74 -23.02 11.96
C ASN A 176 -6.88 -23.70 11.20
N GLY A 177 -6.88 -23.52 9.89
CA GLY A 177 -7.76 -24.24 8.98
C GLY A 177 -7.11 -24.44 7.62
N VAL A 178 -7.90 -24.95 6.69
CA VAL A 178 -7.47 -25.28 5.34
C VAL A 178 -8.41 -24.63 4.33
N LEU A 179 -7.85 -23.91 3.36
CA LEU A 179 -8.58 -23.34 2.25
C LEU A 179 -8.90 -24.43 1.23
N VAL A 180 -10.19 -24.58 0.93
CA VAL A 180 -10.71 -25.54 -0.04
C VAL A 180 -11.72 -24.87 -0.95
N TRP A 181 -11.69 -25.22 -2.23
CA TRP A 181 -12.69 -24.73 -3.17
C TRP A 181 -13.88 -25.70 -3.20
N HIS A 182 -15.08 -25.18 -2.93
CA HIS A 182 -16.29 -25.99 -2.92
C HIS A 182 -17.51 -25.16 -3.33
N GLY A 183 -18.34 -25.70 -4.22
CA GLY A 183 -19.58 -25.04 -4.63
C GLY A 183 -19.38 -23.68 -5.31
N GLY A 184 -18.28 -23.49 -6.05
CA GLY A 184 -17.97 -22.23 -6.73
C GLY A 184 -17.47 -21.11 -5.82
N ARG A 185 -17.07 -21.45 -4.59
CA ARG A 185 -16.59 -20.49 -3.59
C ARG A 185 -15.42 -21.07 -2.81
N LEU A 186 -14.56 -20.20 -2.28
CA LEU A 186 -13.51 -20.60 -1.35
C LEU A 186 -14.08 -20.75 0.06
N TRP A 187 -13.68 -21.81 0.76
CA TRP A 187 -14.08 -22.12 2.13
C TRP A 187 -12.85 -22.28 3.00
N LEU A 188 -12.97 -21.89 4.27
CA LEU A 188 -12.05 -22.28 5.32
C LEU A 188 -12.65 -23.47 6.06
N ALA A 189 -12.03 -24.65 5.95
CA ALA A 189 -12.47 -25.90 6.53
C ALA A 189 -11.46 -26.43 7.57
N GLY A 190 -11.86 -27.46 8.32
CA GLY A 190 -11.00 -28.10 9.32
C GLY A 190 -10.73 -27.23 10.55
N LEU A 191 -11.60 -26.26 10.83
CA LEU A 191 -11.47 -25.43 12.02
C LEU A 191 -11.79 -26.25 13.27
N PRO A 192 -11.11 -26.00 14.40
CA PRO A 192 -11.52 -26.55 15.68
C PRO A 192 -12.98 -26.20 15.98
N ARG A 193 -13.72 -27.12 16.60
CA ARG A 193 -15.05 -26.76 17.11
C ARG A 193 -14.97 -25.65 18.14
N HIS A 194 -16.07 -24.90 18.24
CA HIS A 194 -16.22 -23.85 19.23
C HIS A 194 -15.09 -22.82 19.15
N ASN A 195 -14.63 -22.54 17.92
CA ASN A 195 -13.56 -21.57 17.65
C ASN A 195 -13.97 -20.12 17.95
N ASN A 196 -15.27 -19.87 18.20
CA ASN A 196 -15.84 -18.55 18.49
C ASN A 196 -15.51 -17.48 17.44
N LEU A 197 -15.19 -17.87 16.21
CA LEU A 197 -14.96 -16.93 15.12
C LEU A 197 -16.28 -16.35 14.65
N ALA A 198 -16.26 -15.05 14.33
CA ALA A 198 -17.41 -14.34 13.82
C ALA A 198 -17.30 -14.13 12.29
N ALA A 199 -18.44 -13.87 11.66
CA ALA A 199 -18.47 -13.30 10.32
C ALA A 199 -17.60 -12.03 10.25
N GLY A 200 -16.94 -11.80 9.12
CA GLY A 200 -16.00 -10.70 8.91
C GLY A 200 -14.58 -10.95 9.43
N THR A 201 -14.32 -12.07 10.11
CA THR A 201 -12.96 -12.40 10.55
C THR A 201 -12.02 -12.54 9.35
N LEU A 202 -10.87 -11.86 9.39
CA LEU A 202 -9.84 -11.94 8.35
C LEU A 202 -9.23 -13.34 8.28
N VAL A 203 -9.08 -13.87 7.07
CA VAL A 203 -8.41 -15.13 6.79
C VAL A 203 -7.14 -14.86 6.00
N THR A 204 -6.01 -15.37 6.49
CA THR A 204 -4.71 -15.23 5.85
C THR A 204 -4.05 -16.58 5.58
N THR A 205 -3.19 -16.67 4.57
CA THR A 205 -2.28 -17.81 4.42
C THR A 205 -1.30 -17.88 5.59
N ALA A 206 -0.55 -18.97 5.72
CA ALA A 206 0.52 -19.10 6.72
C ALA A 206 1.57 -17.97 6.60
N ASP A 207 1.85 -17.51 5.39
CA ASP A 207 2.76 -16.38 5.11
C ASP A 207 2.12 -15.01 5.34
N GLY A 208 0.87 -14.99 5.82
CA GLY A 208 0.07 -13.82 6.15
C GLY A 208 -0.42 -13.02 4.95
N LEU A 209 -0.59 -13.67 3.80
CA LEU A 209 -1.25 -13.06 2.65
C LEU A 209 -2.76 -13.13 2.82
N TRP A 210 -3.47 -12.09 2.42
CA TRP A 210 -4.91 -12.01 2.62
C TRP A 210 -5.66 -12.96 1.67
N ALA A 211 -6.31 -13.99 2.20
CA ALA A 211 -7.06 -14.96 1.40
C ALA A 211 -8.55 -14.62 1.26
N GLY A 212 -9.10 -13.86 2.22
CA GLY A 212 -10.48 -13.39 2.22
C GLY A 212 -10.96 -13.06 3.63
N THR A 213 -12.27 -12.96 3.80
CA THR A 213 -12.92 -12.79 5.10
C THR A 213 -14.03 -13.83 5.28
N LEU A 214 -14.26 -14.29 6.52
CA LEU A 214 -15.36 -15.21 6.80
C LEU A 214 -16.69 -14.53 6.42
N ALA A 215 -17.49 -15.15 5.56
CA ALA A 215 -18.77 -14.57 5.18
C ALA A 215 -19.85 -14.75 6.25
N GLU A 216 -19.69 -15.79 7.08
CA GLU A 216 -20.59 -16.15 8.17
C GLU A 216 -19.76 -16.79 9.31
N ALA A 217 -20.38 -16.95 10.48
CA ALA A 217 -19.75 -17.68 11.58
C ALA A 217 -19.58 -19.16 11.20
N PRO A 218 -18.45 -19.81 11.57
CA PRO A 218 -18.24 -21.22 11.26
C PRO A 218 -19.34 -22.12 11.80
N MET A 219 -19.73 -23.08 10.97
CA MET A 219 -20.73 -24.09 11.32
C MET A 219 -20.12 -25.48 11.26
N PRO A 220 -20.62 -26.45 12.04
CA PRO A 220 -20.18 -27.83 11.98
C PRO A 220 -20.23 -28.38 10.55
N ASP A 221 -19.18 -29.10 10.16
CA ASP A 221 -19.17 -29.82 8.89
C ASP A 221 -20.01 -31.11 8.95
N GLU A 222 -20.04 -31.88 7.86
CA GLU A 222 -20.81 -33.12 7.74
C GLU A 222 -20.39 -34.20 8.74
N THR A 223 -19.10 -34.24 9.11
CA THR A 223 -18.62 -35.14 10.15
C THR A 223 -19.09 -34.69 11.53
N GLY A 224 -19.46 -33.41 11.62
CA GLY A 224 -19.65 -32.69 12.85
C GLY A 224 -18.51 -33.05 13.77
N LEU A 225 -17.25 -32.87 13.36
CA LEU A 225 -16.04 -32.93 14.20
C LEU A 225 -15.27 -31.61 14.10
N ASN A 226 -15.34 -30.95 12.94
CA ASN A 226 -14.75 -29.66 12.68
C ASN A 226 -15.84 -28.66 12.29
N GLU A 227 -15.45 -27.41 12.21
CA GLU A 227 -16.28 -26.35 11.65
C GLU A 227 -15.70 -25.86 10.31
N ARG A 228 -16.56 -25.27 9.49
CA ARG A 228 -16.21 -24.66 8.21
C ARG A 228 -17.02 -23.39 7.97
N ALA A 229 -16.46 -22.47 7.21
CA ALA A 229 -17.13 -21.24 6.80
C ALA A 229 -16.74 -20.85 5.35
N PRO A 230 -17.69 -20.34 4.56
CA PRO A 230 -17.40 -19.77 3.25
C PRO A 230 -16.70 -18.42 3.39
N LEU A 231 -15.85 -18.09 2.41
CA LEU A 231 -15.13 -16.82 2.35
C LEU A 231 -15.79 -15.83 1.40
N THR A 232 -15.82 -14.56 1.78
CA THR A 232 -16.12 -13.43 0.89
C THR A 232 -14.86 -12.61 0.69
N ASP A 233 -14.92 -11.66 -0.26
CA ASP A 233 -13.81 -10.77 -0.56
C ASP A 233 -12.51 -11.52 -0.90
N THR A 234 -12.66 -12.59 -1.69
CA THR A 234 -11.55 -13.39 -2.21
C THR A 234 -10.99 -12.75 -3.48
N ALA A 235 -9.78 -13.12 -3.86
CA ALA A 235 -9.12 -12.51 -5.01
C ALA A 235 -9.92 -12.61 -6.31
N ALA A 236 -9.94 -11.51 -7.06
CA ALA A 236 -10.63 -11.39 -8.34
C ALA A 236 -9.64 -10.91 -9.42
N PRO A 237 -8.81 -11.81 -9.97
CA PRO A 237 -7.72 -11.44 -10.87
C PRO A 237 -8.25 -10.74 -12.13
N GLY A 238 -7.83 -9.50 -12.35
CA GLY A 238 -8.16 -8.68 -13.53
C GLY A 238 -7.18 -8.86 -14.69
N THR A 239 -6.88 -7.80 -15.44
CA THR A 239 -5.93 -7.87 -16.57
C THR A 239 -4.49 -8.16 -16.12
N PHE A 240 -4.16 -7.81 -14.87
CA PHE A 240 -2.86 -8.06 -14.27
C PHE A 240 -3.03 -8.73 -12.91
N CYS A 241 -2.05 -9.55 -12.56
CA CYS A 241 -1.82 -10.06 -11.22
C CYS A 241 -0.46 -9.57 -10.74
N PHE A 242 -0.18 -9.75 -9.45
CA PHE A 242 1.09 -9.40 -8.85
C PHE A 242 1.80 -10.64 -8.35
N VAL A 243 3.08 -10.73 -8.69
CA VAL A 243 3.95 -11.86 -8.32
C VAL A 243 5.21 -11.35 -7.64
N PRO A 244 5.90 -12.14 -6.80
CA PRO A 244 7.15 -11.72 -6.20
C PRO A 244 8.18 -11.31 -7.27
N ALA A 245 8.77 -10.13 -7.08
CA ALA A 245 9.96 -9.71 -7.79
C ALA A 245 11.17 -10.43 -7.19
N GLY A 246 12.09 -10.89 -8.05
CA GLY A 246 13.31 -11.58 -7.63
C GLY A 246 14.31 -10.68 -6.93
#